data_AF-A0A3N5LZG2-F1
#
_entry.id   AF-A0A3N5LZG2-F1
#
_cell.length_a   1.000
_cell.length_b   1.000
_cell.length_c   1.000
_cell.angle_alpha   90.00
_cell.angle_beta   90.00
_cell.angle_gamma   90.00
#
_symmetry.space_group_name_H-M   'P 1'
#
loop_
_entity.id
_entity.type
_entity.pdbx_description
1 polymer ?
#
loop_
_entity_poly.entity_id
_entity_poly.type
_entity_poly.pdbx_seq_one_letter_code
_entity_poly.pdbx_strand_id
1 'polypeptide(L)'
;MRGLPAVRPALLALLALLVALAVAAPVAAADTSATADLPSSYIIEDVPLWQQVDAFSCGASAAQMVMDHWGPFVDQNEVRAAARTGRSKAPEVARGTAVPDIARAGQFSFLSESIGEAYGETIWGYSTRTLGYGAFYYGLADGASEDEVLRWLDQLKAIVAAGYPVVCLTDWLPDMYGPHYRVVVGYDDDKGVIYFNDPWVREFRNDFGARGSFAQFKGASSPSTYGYMEWSYEDWLDVWSLPGDDWGQPGYTYNAVLIAPWEVETEAPETVGVGETFEVTATVTYPCLAPFAAGDWPAFPASATTIALSLPDGWSVEGAAEAAIGVLQAGASAEATFTVTAGADAGDFALGVTGSGLVSGSLEERAQFPAYDYADLIGGSGAVTIAVAD
;
A
#
# COMPACT_ATOMS: atom_id res chain seq x y z
N MET A 1 -10.56 -46.49 -6.21
CA MET A 1 -11.92 -45.91 -6.11
C MET A 1 -12.21 -45.57 -4.65
N ARG A 2 -11.93 -44.33 -4.26
CA ARG A 2 -12.34 -43.72 -2.98
C ARG A 2 -12.94 -42.37 -3.36
N GLY A 3 -14.20 -42.17 -2.99
CA GLY A 3 -14.97 -40.98 -3.35
C GLY A 3 -14.55 -39.76 -2.55
N LEU A 4 -14.55 -38.60 -3.21
CA LEU A 4 -14.48 -37.28 -2.59
C LEU A 4 -15.89 -36.85 -2.17
N PRO A 5 -16.05 -36.16 -1.02
CA PRO A 5 -17.35 -35.67 -0.56
C PRO A 5 -17.76 -34.41 -1.34
N ALA A 6 -19.06 -34.34 -1.65
CA ALA A 6 -19.70 -33.21 -2.29
C ALA A 6 -19.69 -31.97 -1.38
N VAL A 7 -19.02 -30.90 -1.84
CA VAL A 7 -19.16 -29.56 -1.26
C VAL A 7 -20.40 -28.91 -1.89
N ARG A 8 -21.21 -28.29 -1.03
CA ARG A 8 -22.60 -27.86 -1.26
C ARG A 8 -22.67 -26.64 -2.20
N PRO A 9 -23.57 -26.61 -3.21
CA PRO A 9 -23.77 -25.48 -4.13
C PRO A 9 -24.54 -24.28 -3.52
N ALA A 10 -24.63 -24.19 -2.20
CA ALA A 10 -25.43 -23.17 -1.51
C ALA A 10 -24.67 -21.86 -1.20
N LEU A 11 -23.33 -21.84 -1.33
CA LEU A 11 -22.53 -20.64 -1.07
C LEU A 11 -22.41 -19.70 -2.30
N LEU A 12 -22.51 -20.25 -3.52
CA LEU A 12 -22.38 -19.48 -4.77
C LEU A 12 -23.66 -18.70 -5.14
N ALA A 13 -24.81 -19.07 -4.58
CA ALA A 13 -26.09 -18.41 -4.86
C ALA A 13 -26.34 -17.16 -3.97
N LEU A 14 -25.58 -16.98 -2.88
CA LEU A 14 -25.75 -15.83 -1.99
C LEU A 14 -24.92 -14.59 -2.44
N LEU A 15 -23.86 -14.79 -3.23
CA LEU A 15 -23.07 -13.69 -3.80
C LEU A 15 -23.74 -12.96 -4.96
N ALA A 16 -24.77 -13.55 -5.58
CA ALA A 16 -25.43 -12.96 -6.76
C ALA A 16 -26.62 -12.03 -6.43
N LEU A 17 -27.00 -11.86 -5.15
CA LEU A 17 -28.20 -11.12 -4.75
C LEU A 17 -27.96 -9.88 -3.86
N LEU A 18 -26.71 -9.42 -3.74
CA LEU A 18 -26.36 -8.20 -2.96
C LEU A 18 -25.89 -7.01 -3.84
N VAL A 19 -26.13 -7.06 -5.16
CA VAL A 19 -25.74 -5.99 -6.11
C VAL A 19 -26.85 -4.93 -6.33
N ALA A 20 -28.00 -5.02 -5.66
CA ALA A 20 -29.12 -4.11 -5.92
C ALA A 20 -29.53 -3.31 -4.68
N LEU A 21 -28.73 -2.30 -4.31
CA LEU A 21 -29.16 -1.05 -3.63
C LEU A 21 -27.98 -0.07 -3.55
N ALA A 22 -27.56 0.47 -4.70
CA ALA A 22 -26.68 1.63 -4.75
C ALA A 22 -27.54 2.89 -4.61
N VAL A 23 -27.60 3.46 -3.40
CA VAL A 23 -27.98 4.86 -3.22
C VAL A 23 -26.78 5.67 -3.71
N ALA A 24 -26.96 6.42 -4.79
CA ALA A 24 -25.94 7.30 -5.33
C ALA A 24 -25.61 8.38 -4.30
N ALA A 25 -24.51 8.20 -3.57
CA ALA A 25 -23.85 9.29 -2.86
C ALA A 25 -23.25 10.24 -3.92
N PRO A 26 -23.39 11.57 -3.77
CA PRO A 26 -22.77 12.50 -4.68
C PRO A 26 -21.25 12.38 -4.58
N VAL A 27 -20.63 11.95 -5.67
CA VAL A 27 -19.18 12.04 -5.87
C VAL A 27 -18.85 13.53 -5.89
N ALA A 28 -18.34 14.05 -4.79
CA ALA A 28 -17.63 15.32 -4.81
C ALA A 28 -16.38 15.09 -5.66
N ALA A 29 -16.35 15.66 -6.86
CA ALA A 29 -15.16 15.68 -7.68
C ALA A 29 -14.06 16.39 -6.89
N ALA A 30 -13.02 15.65 -6.50
CA ALA A 30 -11.81 16.23 -5.97
C ALA A 30 -11.26 17.21 -7.01
N ASP A 31 -11.09 18.46 -6.58
CA ASP A 31 -10.59 19.56 -7.39
C ASP A 31 -9.16 19.21 -7.85
N THR A 32 -8.96 18.93 -9.14
CA THR A 32 -7.68 18.52 -9.73
C THR A 32 -6.71 19.68 -9.94
N SER A 33 -6.86 20.77 -9.18
CA SER A 33 -6.10 22.01 -9.33
C SER A 33 -5.28 22.41 -8.10
N ALA A 34 -5.23 21.59 -7.05
CA ALA A 34 -4.37 21.87 -5.91
C ALA A 34 -2.91 21.48 -6.20
N THR A 35 -2.22 22.29 -7.00
CA THR A 35 -0.82 22.60 -6.66
C THR A 35 -0.89 23.39 -5.36
N ALA A 36 -1.04 22.69 -4.24
CA ALA A 36 -0.69 23.27 -2.95
C ALA A 36 0.74 23.81 -3.07
N ASP A 37 1.04 24.95 -2.45
CA ASP A 37 2.42 25.43 -2.32
C ASP A 37 3.21 24.36 -1.57
N LEU A 38 3.78 23.41 -2.32
CA LEU A 38 4.60 22.34 -1.78
C LEU A 38 5.82 22.96 -1.09
N PRO A 39 6.29 22.40 0.03
CA PRO A 39 7.54 22.85 0.62
C PRO A 39 8.69 22.67 -0.39
N SER A 40 9.66 23.59 -0.44
CA SER A 40 10.80 23.46 -1.39
C SER A 40 11.70 22.25 -1.13
N SER A 41 11.56 21.62 0.03
CA SER A 41 12.13 20.30 0.30
C SER A 41 11.26 19.56 1.30
N TYR A 42 11.20 18.24 1.17
CA TYR A 42 10.50 17.36 2.10
C TYR A 42 11.20 16.02 2.18
N ILE A 43 11.22 15.44 3.37
CA ILE A 43 11.71 14.08 3.61
C ILE A 43 10.74 13.42 4.57
N ILE A 44 10.24 12.24 4.21
CA ILE A 44 9.50 11.39 5.12
C ILE A 44 10.52 10.76 6.06
N GLU A 45 10.46 11.16 7.33
CA GLU A 45 11.33 10.59 8.36
C GLU A 45 10.95 9.12 8.61
N ASP A 46 11.92 8.33 9.07
CA ASP A 46 11.72 6.95 9.55
C ASP A 46 11.11 5.95 8.54
N VAL A 47 11.22 6.18 7.23
CA VAL A 47 10.98 5.11 6.24
C VAL A 47 12.13 4.10 6.35
N PRO A 48 11.86 2.83 6.74
CA PRO A 48 12.92 1.87 6.99
C PRO A 48 13.64 1.48 5.70
N LEU A 49 14.95 1.23 5.81
CA LEU A 49 15.78 0.76 4.70
C LEU A 49 16.11 -0.72 4.87
N TRP A 50 15.49 -1.57 4.05
CA TRP A 50 15.66 -3.02 4.05
C TRP A 50 16.45 -3.49 2.82
N GLN A 51 17.50 -4.28 3.06
CA GLN A 51 18.28 -4.88 1.98
C GLN A 51 17.52 -6.06 1.35
N GLN A 52 17.54 -6.15 0.01
CA GLN A 52 16.98 -7.31 -0.68
C GLN A 52 17.78 -8.58 -0.39
N VAL A 53 17.09 -9.67 -0.02
CA VAL A 53 17.77 -10.93 0.37
C VAL A 53 18.38 -11.70 -0.81
N ASP A 54 18.11 -11.30 -2.06
CA ASP A 54 18.83 -11.76 -3.26
C ASP A 54 18.69 -10.80 -4.45
N ALA A 55 19.22 -11.21 -5.60
CA ALA A 55 19.36 -10.37 -6.78
C ALA A 55 18.07 -10.00 -7.52
N PHE A 56 16.91 -10.58 -7.17
CA PHE A 56 15.68 -10.40 -7.94
C PHE A 56 14.55 -9.77 -7.14
N SER A 57 14.83 -9.38 -5.90
CA SER A 57 13.77 -9.09 -4.94
C SER A 57 13.67 -7.62 -4.58
N CYS A 58 14.20 -6.74 -5.42
CA CYS A 58 14.08 -5.30 -5.26
C CYS A 58 12.63 -4.85 -5.11
N GLY A 59 11.71 -5.36 -5.95
CA GLY A 59 10.28 -5.03 -5.88
C GLY A 59 9.64 -5.44 -4.54
N ALA A 60 9.82 -6.70 -4.13
CA ALA A 60 9.33 -7.18 -2.83
C ALA A 60 9.97 -6.44 -1.63
N SER A 61 11.26 -6.07 -1.73
CA SER A 61 11.95 -5.32 -0.67
C SER A 61 11.46 -3.88 -0.60
N ALA A 62 11.19 -3.24 -1.74
CA ALA A 62 10.60 -1.91 -1.82
C ALA A 62 9.19 -1.88 -1.20
N ALA A 63 8.35 -2.87 -1.53
CA ALA A 63 7.04 -3.03 -0.90
C ALA A 63 7.16 -3.25 0.61
N GLN A 64 8.10 -4.10 1.06
CA GLN A 64 8.36 -4.33 2.48
C GLN A 64 8.72 -3.04 3.22
N MET A 65 9.60 -2.20 2.66
CA MET A 65 9.96 -0.90 3.26
C MET A 65 8.73 -0.01 3.46
N VAL A 66 7.85 0.08 2.46
CA VAL A 66 6.62 0.88 2.58
C VAL A 66 5.63 0.27 3.58
N MET A 67 5.45 -1.05 3.60
CA MET A 67 4.53 -1.70 4.54
C MET A 67 4.99 -1.58 6.00
N ASP A 68 6.31 -1.70 6.25
CA ASP A 68 6.93 -1.56 7.57
C ASP A 68 6.97 -0.11 8.06
N HIS A 69 6.97 0.87 7.15
CA HIS A 69 6.77 2.28 7.53
C HIS A 69 5.39 2.49 8.18
N TRP A 70 4.35 1.82 7.67
CA TRP A 70 2.97 2.01 8.11
C TRP A 70 2.51 1.07 9.22
N GLY A 71 3.19 -0.05 9.41
CA GLY A 71 2.64 -1.17 10.17
C GLY A 71 3.71 -2.10 10.72
N PRO A 72 3.32 -3.30 11.17
CA PRO A 72 4.28 -4.25 11.67
C PRO A 72 5.17 -4.76 10.53
N PHE A 73 6.40 -5.11 10.88
CA PHE A 73 7.33 -5.79 10.00
C PHE A 73 6.69 -7.05 9.39
N VAL A 74 6.67 -7.12 8.06
CA VAL A 74 6.28 -8.30 7.27
C VAL A 74 7.54 -8.94 6.71
N ASP A 75 7.71 -10.26 6.81
CA ASP A 75 8.93 -10.91 6.31
C ASP A 75 9.02 -10.81 4.79
N GLN A 76 10.23 -10.56 4.27
CA GLN A 76 10.44 -10.34 2.84
C GLN A 76 10.05 -11.56 2.00
N ASN A 77 10.16 -12.78 2.54
CA ASN A 77 9.74 -13.99 1.81
C ASN A 77 8.22 -14.06 1.68
N GLU A 78 7.48 -13.60 2.69
CA GLU A 78 6.03 -13.47 2.57
C GLU A 78 5.66 -12.46 1.47
N VAL A 79 6.34 -11.30 1.43
CA VAL A 79 6.10 -10.30 0.38
C VAL A 79 6.46 -10.85 -1.01
N ARG A 80 7.54 -11.63 -1.13
CA ARG A 80 7.91 -12.29 -2.40
C ARG A 80 6.85 -13.27 -2.89
N ALA A 81 6.25 -14.03 -1.96
CA ALA A 81 5.17 -14.96 -2.25
C ALA A 81 3.91 -14.21 -2.71
N ALA A 82 3.47 -13.21 -1.96
CA ALA A 82 2.32 -12.38 -2.32
C ALA A 82 2.51 -11.64 -3.66
N ALA A 83 3.72 -11.17 -3.94
CA ALA A 83 4.07 -10.41 -5.14
C ALA A 83 4.53 -11.28 -6.32
N ARG A 84 4.40 -12.61 -6.27
CA ARG A 84 4.84 -13.51 -7.37
C ARG A 84 6.27 -13.18 -7.85
N THR A 85 7.20 -13.03 -6.91
CA THR A 85 8.57 -12.62 -7.21
C THR A 85 9.38 -13.78 -7.75
N GLY A 86 9.82 -13.68 -9.01
CA GLY A 86 10.58 -14.72 -9.67
C GLY A 86 12.09 -14.65 -9.44
N ARG A 87 12.74 -15.82 -9.34
CA ARG A 87 14.17 -15.94 -8.94
C ARG A 87 15.14 -16.14 -10.11
N SER A 88 14.66 -16.18 -11.36
CA SER A 88 15.48 -16.73 -12.44
C SER A 88 15.97 -15.70 -13.44
N LYS A 89 17.08 -16.04 -14.09
CA LYS A 89 17.52 -15.44 -15.35
C LYS A 89 17.07 -16.25 -16.57
N ALA A 90 16.49 -17.43 -16.33
CA ALA A 90 16.02 -18.32 -17.38
C ALA A 90 14.69 -17.78 -17.94
N PRO A 91 14.52 -17.75 -19.27
CA PRO A 91 13.35 -17.13 -19.90
C PRO A 91 12.02 -17.80 -19.53
N GLU A 92 12.05 -19.06 -19.12
CA GLU A 92 10.87 -19.82 -18.69
C GLU A 92 10.41 -19.51 -17.25
N VAL A 93 11.16 -18.71 -16.50
CA VAL A 93 10.83 -18.32 -15.13
C VAL A 93 10.92 -16.80 -15.01
N ALA A 94 9.90 -16.19 -14.42
CA ALA A 94 9.82 -14.76 -14.19
C ALA A 94 11.09 -14.23 -13.51
N ARG A 95 11.51 -13.05 -13.94
CA ARG A 95 12.62 -12.31 -13.35
C ARG A 95 12.06 -11.21 -12.47
N GLY A 96 12.26 -11.29 -11.16
CA GLY A 96 11.79 -10.28 -10.20
C GLY A 96 10.27 -10.11 -10.16
N THR A 97 9.82 -8.89 -9.84
CA THR A 97 8.42 -8.56 -9.50
C THR A 97 7.81 -7.62 -10.54
N ALA A 98 6.63 -7.91 -11.07
CA ALA A 98 5.93 -6.99 -11.98
C ALA A 98 5.28 -5.83 -11.22
N VAL A 99 5.00 -4.71 -11.87
CA VAL A 99 4.41 -3.52 -11.23
C VAL A 99 3.02 -3.82 -10.63
N PRO A 100 2.08 -4.47 -11.35
CA PRO A 100 0.78 -4.85 -10.75
C PRO A 100 0.92 -5.83 -9.58
N ASP A 101 1.94 -6.68 -9.60
CA ASP A 101 2.20 -7.64 -8.53
C ASP A 101 2.63 -6.96 -7.22
N ILE A 102 3.30 -5.81 -7.28
CA ILE A 102 3.64 -5.02 -6.09
C ILE A 102 2.37 -4.43 -5.46
N ALA A 103 1.46 -3.87 -6.27
CA ALA A 103 0.19 -3.37 -5.77
C ALA A 103 -0.67 -4.52 -5.19
N ARG A 104 -0.69 -5.68 -5.87
CA ARG A 104 -1.33 -6.89 -5.36
C ARG A 104 -0.79 -7.29 -3.98
N ALA A 105 0.53 -7.24 -3.79
CA ALA A 105 1.14 -7.56 -2.51
C ALA A 105 0.74 -6.57 -1.41
N GLY A 106 0.58 -5.28 -1.75
CA GLY A 106 -0.03 -4.30 -0.85
C GLY A 106 -1.46 -4.67 -0.46
N GLN A 107 -2.28 -5.12 -1.41
CA GLN A 107 -3.67 -5.53 -1.16
C GLN A 107 -3.80 -6.88 -0.43
N PHE A 108 -2.76 -7.71 -0.38
CA PHE A 108 -2.81 -9.08 0.14
C PHE A 108 -3.24 -9.12 1.61
N SER A 109 -4.27 -9.92 1.91
CA SER A 109 -4.85 -10.05 3.24
C SER A 109 -5.04 -11.51 3.66
N PHE A 110 -5.49 -11.72 4.90
CA PHE A 110 -5.81 -13.04 5.45
C PHE A 110 -6.86 -13.84 4.65
N LEU A 111 -7.54 -13.23 3.69
CA LEU A 111 -8.49 -13.92 2.80
C LEU A 111 -7.80 -14.65 1.64
N SER A 112 -6.55 -14.29 1.33
CA SER A 112 -5.86 -14.77 0.14
C SER A 112 -4.76 -15.79 0.45
N GLU A 113 -4.62 -16.73 -0.47
CA GLU A 113 -3.46 -17.59 -0.61
C GLU A 113 -2.57 -17.03 -1.73
N SER A 114 -1.25 -17.01 -1.54
CA SER A 114 -0.33 -16.59 -2.60
C SER A 114 -0.38 -17.58 -3.77
N ILE A 115 -0.45 -17.09 -5.00
CA ILE A 115 -0.58 -17.95 -6.19
C ILE A 115 0.76 -18.15 -6.90
N GLY A 116 1.10 -19.41 -7.09
CA GLY A 116 2.39 -19.86 -7.61
C GLY A 116 3.45 -19.95 -6.52
N GLU A 117 4.47 -20.76 -6.78
CA GLU A 117 5.53 -21.02 -5.81
C GLU A 117 6.67 -20.01 -6.01
N ALA A 118 6.68 -18.95 -5.20
CA ALA A 118 7.85 -18.08 -5.08
C ALA A 118 8.76 -18.65 -3.98
N TYR A 119 10.02 -18.94 -4.32
CA TYR A 119 11.03 -19.38 -3.34
C TYR A 119 10.72 -20.66 -2.56
N GLY A 120 9.79 -21.51 -3.03
CA GLY A 120 9.41 -22.72 -2.30
C GLY A 120 8.30 -22.52 -1.29
N GLU A 121 7.69 -21.34 -1.27
CA GLU A 121 6.74 -20.94 -0.25
C GLU A 121 5.38 -20.60 -0.86
N THR A 122 4.35 -20.95 -0.11
CA THR A 122 2.96 -20.53 -0.31
C THR A 122 2.47 -20.05 1.05
N ILE A 123 1.89 -18.85 1.09
CA ILE A 123 1.42 -18.22 2.32
C ILE A 123 -0.08 -17.99 2.26
N TRP A 124 -0.70 -17.88 3.44
CA TRP A 124 -2.10 -17.53 3.60
C TRP A 124 -2.20 -16.26 4.44
N GLY A 125 -2.42 -15.12 3.80
CA GLY A 125 -2.22 -13.81 4.41
C GLY A 125 -0.78 -13.57 4.89
N TYR A 126 -0.52 -12.37 5.40
CA TYR A 126 0.71 -12.09 6.13
C TYR A 126 0.59 -12.54 7.58
N SER A 127 1.67 -13.08 8.13
CA SER A 127 1.72 -13.57 9.50
C SER A 127 1.55 -12.47 10.56
N THR A 128 1.97 -11.25 10.25
CA THR A 128 1.97 -10.11 11.19
C THR A 128 0.86 -9.10 10.94
N ARG A 129 0.15 -9.19 9.81
CA ARG A 129 -0.92 -8.26 9.45
C ARG A 129 -2.07 -8.99 8.77
N THR A 130 -3.28 -8.79 9.29
CA THR A 130 -4.49 -9.43 8.76
C THR A 130 -5.08 -8.67 7.57
N LEU A 131 -5.23 -7.35 7.67
CA LEU A 131 -5.77 -6.51 6.59
C LEU A 131 -4.70 -6.19 5.54
N GLY A 132 -5.10 -6.17 4.28
CA GLY A 132 -4.29 -5.55 3.24
C GLY A 132 -4.30 -4.02 3.36
N TYR A 133 -3.47 -3.39 2.55
CA TYR A 133 -3.38 -1.94 2.38
C TYR A 133 -4.20 -1.50 1.16
N GLY A 134 -4.59 -0.22 1.13
CA GLY A 134 -4.89 0.43 -0.13
C GLY A 134 -3.64 0.43 -1.00
N ALA A 135 -3.72 -0.10 -2.22
CA ALA A 135 -2.58 -0.08 -3.11
C ALA A 135 -2.98 0.04 -4.57
N PHE A 136 -2.20 0.83 -5.30
CA PHE A 136 -2.47 1.28 -6.66
C PHE A 136 -1.18 1.34 -7.43
N TYR A 137 -1.27 1.24 -8.75
CA TYR A 137 -0.15 1.45 -9.64
C TYR A 137 -0.53 2.43 -10.75
N TYR A 138 0.49 3.11 -11.28
CA TYR A 138 0.35 4.10 -12.32
C TYR A 138 1.62 4.17 -13.18
N GLY A 139 1.48 4.59 -14.43
CA GLY A 139 2.57 4.92 -15.34
C GLY A 139 2.12 5.95 -16.37
N LEU A 140 3.06 6.53 -17.09
CA LEU A 140 2.79 7.38 -18.25
C LEU A 140 2.86 6.54 -19.51
N ALA A 141 1.98 6.81 -20.48
CA ALA A 141 2.03 6.15 -21.77
C ALA A 141 3.37 6.40 -22.45
N ASP A 142 3.89 5.42 -23.18
CA ASP A 142 5.11 5.54 -23.95
C ASP A 142 5.04 6.73 -24.92
N GLY A 143 6.09 7.55 -24.90
CA GLY A 143 6.14 8.78 -25.70
C GLY A 143 5.35 9.95 -25.11
N ALA A 144 5.00 9.90 -23.81
CA ALA A 144 4.51 11.06 -23.07
C ALA A 144 5.40 12.29 -23.29
N SER A 145 4.75 13.45 -23.39
CA SER A 145 5.45 14.72 -23.56
C SER A 145 6.24 15.11 -22.31
N GLU A 146 7.26 15.96 -22.48
CA GLU A 146 8.04 16.50 -21.37
C GLU A 146 7.14 17.16 -20.31
N ASP A 147 6.10 17.89 -20.72
CA ASP A 147 5.12 18.50 -19.81
C ASP A 147 4.34 17.46 -18.98
N GLU A 148 4.05 16.28 -19.54
CA GLU A 148 3.38 15.19 -18.82
C GLU A 148 4.34 14.53 -17.83
N VAL A 149 5.59 14.33 -18.21
CA VAL A 149 6.65 13.78 -17.35
C VAL A 149 6.91 14.71 -16.17
N LEU A 150 7.09 16.01 -16.42
CA LEU A 150 7.32 17.00 -15.36
C LEU A 150 6.11 17.13 -14.42
N ARG A 151 4.89 17.09 -14.97
CA ARG A 151 3.67 17.05 -14.14
C ARG A 151 3.63 15.80 -13.26
N TRP A 152 4.04 14.65 -13.78
CA TRP A 152 4.07 13.43 -13.00
C TRP A 152 5.13 13.48 -11.90
N LEU A 153 6.29 14.09 -12.16
CA LEU A 153 7.28 14.38 -11.13
C LEU A 153 6.74 15.29 -10.02
N ASP A 154 6.02 16.36 -10.36
CA ASP A 154 5.41 17.26 -9.37
C ASP A 154 4.33 16.55 -8.54
N GLN A 155 3.53 15.70 -9.16
CA GLN A 155 2.56 14.86 -8.46
C GLN A 155 3.24 13.85 -7.52
N LEU A 156 4.32 13.20 -7.95
CA LEU A 156 5.13 12.34 -7.08
C LEU A 156 5.63 13.11 -5.85
N LYS A 157 6.13 14.34 -6.02
CA LYS A 157 6.53 15.22 -4.91
C LYS A 157 5.36 15.56 -3.99
N ALA A 158 4.19 15.84 -4.54
CA ALA A 158 2.99 16.12 -3.75
C ALA A 158 2.58 14.92 -2.89
N ILE A 159 2.68 13.69 -3.44
CA ILE A 159 2.39 12.45 -2.72
C ILE A 159 3.37 12.25 -1.56
N VAL A 160 4.66 12.46 -1.83
CA VAL A 160 5.71 12.36 -0.81
C VAL A 160 5.55 13.44 0.26
N ALA A 161 5.21 14.68 -0.12
CA ALA A 161 4.93 15.78 0.80
C ALA A 161 3.69 15.54 1.67
N ALA A 162 2.75 14.72 1.20
CA ALA A 162 1.62 14.23 1.99
C ALA A 162 1.99 13.09 2.95
N GLY A 163 3.26 12.67 3.01
CA GLY A 163 3.75 11.63 3.91
C GLY A 163 3.75 10.22 3.32
N TYR A 164 3.50 10.05 2.02
CA TYR A 164 3.37 8.75 1.39
C TYR A 164 4.64 8.35 0.63
N PRO A 165 5.40 7.34 1.09
CA PRO A 165 6.53 6.82 0.32
C PRO A 165 6.04 6.05 -0.90
N VAL A 166 6.74 6.17 -2.03
CA VAL A 166 6.28 5.64 -3.33
C VAL A 166 7.31 4.66 -3.91
N VAL A 167 6.87 3.47 -4.29
CA VAL A 167 7.73 2.49 -4.97
C VAL A 167 7.80 2.83 -6.46
N CYS A 168 9.00 3.00 -7.02
CA CYS A 168 9.19 3.31 -8.44
C CYS A 168 10.00 2.21 -9.13
N LEU A 169 9.56 1.80 -10.33
CA LEU A 169 10.34 0.96 -11.23
C LEU A 169 11.34 1.86 -11.96
N THR A 170 12.62 1.55 -11.85
CA THR A 170 13.72 2.36 -12.37
C THR A 170 14.74 1.48 -13.05
N ASP A 171 15.60 2.09 -13.87
CA ASP A 171 16.81 1.45 -14.34
C ASP A 171 17.92 1.44 -13.28
N TRP A 172 18.93 0.59 -13.44
CA TRP A 172 19.97 0.39 -12.42
C TRP A 172 20.77 1.67 -12.19
N LEU A 173 21.23 2.27 -13.28
CA LEU A 173 21.97 3.54 -13.33
C LEU A 173 21.58 4.25 -14.64
N PRO A 174 21.80 5.57 -14.72
CA PRO A 174 21.75 6.27 -16.01
C PRO A 174 22.61 5.55 -17.06
N ASP A 175 22.13 5.47 -18.29
CA ASP A 175 22.76 4.78 -19.41
C ASP A 175 23.03 3.25 -19.22
N MET A 176 22.50 2.61 -18.19
CA MET A 176 22.72 1.18 -17.93
C MET A 176 21.44 0.41 -17.63
N TYR A 177 21.05 -0.41 -18.60
CA TYR A 177 19.94 -1.35 -18.45
C TYR A 177 20.21 -2.42 -17.36
N GLY A 178 19.35 -2.40 -16.36
CA GLY A 178 19.30 -3.23 -15.17
C GLY A 178 18.05 -2.89 -14.34
N PRO A 179 16.87 -3.41 -14.72
CA PRO A 179 15.62 -3.08 -14.03
C PRO A 179 15.67 -3.29 -12.52
N HIS A 180 15.16 -2.30 -11.79
CA HIS A 180 15.30 -2.20 -10.36
C HIS A 180 14.15 -1.42 -9.72
N TYR A 181 13.88 -1.65 -8.43
CA TYR A 181 12.86 -0.89 -7.70
C TYR A 181 13.49 -0.11 -6.56
N ARG A 182 13.01 1.11 -6.36
CA ARG A 182 13.42 2.03 -5.30
C ARG A 182 12.20 2.64 -4.62
N VAL A 183 12.37 3.14 -3.40
CA VAL A 183 11.29 3.84 -2.67
C VAL A 183 11.65 5.31 -2.58
N VAL A 184 10.89 6.17 -3.21
CA VAL A 184 11.01 7.62 -3.07
C VAL A 184 10.50 8.03 -1.69
N VAL A 185 11.32 8.77 -0.96
CA VAL A 185 11.05 9.20 0.42
C VAL A 185 11.16 10.71 0.60
N GLY A 186 11.64 11.45 -0.40
CA GLY A 186 11.78 12.89 -0.31
C GLY A 186 12.25 13.56 -1.59
N TYR A 187 12.35 14.88 -1.53
CA TYR A 187 12.89 15.72 -2.59
C TYR A 187 13.44 17.04 -2.00
N ASP A 188 14.25 17.73 -2.79
CA ASP A 188 14.76 19.06 -2.49
C ASP A 188 14.92 19.85 -3.79
N ASP A 189 14.02 20.82 -4.02
CA ASP A 189 13.96 21.64 -5.24
C ASP A 189 15.13 22.61 -5.32
N ASP A 190 15.61 23.11 -4.17
CA ASP A 190 16.76 24.03 -4.11
C ASP A 190 18.05 23.32 -4.57
N LYS A 191 18.16 22.01 -4.32
CA LYS A 191 19.23 21.14 -4.82
C LYS A 191 18.91 20.48 -6.17
N GLY A 192 17.65 20.41 -6.55
CA GLY A 192 17.19 19.68 -7.72
C GLY A 192 17.35 18.16 -7.60
N VAL A 193 17.06 17.57 -6.43
CA VAL A 193 17.27 16.13 -6.16
C VAL A 193 16.03 15.40 -5.63
N ILE A 194 15.94 14.11 -5.94
CA ILE A 194 15.04 13.13 -5.29
C ILE A 194 15.83 12.33 -4.24
N TYR A 195 15.22 12.13 -3.07
CA TYR A 195 15.72 11.23 -2.03
C TYR A 195 14.98 9.89 -2.09
N PHE A 196 15.73 8.79 -2.07
CA PHE A 196 15.16 7.45 -2.17
C PHE A 196 15.91 6.38 -1.36
N ASN A 197 15.19 5.35 -0.94
CA ASN A 197 15.73 4.13 -0.36
C ASN A 197 15.94 3.09 -1.47
N ASP A 198 17.17 2.62 -1.62
CA ASP A 198 17.55 1.59 -2.59
C ASP A 198 17.75 0.24 -1.87
N PRO A 199 16.95 -0.81 -2.18
CA PRO A 199 17.09 -2.11 -1.51
C PRO A 199 18.39 -2.84 -1.89
N TRP A 200 19.09 -2.40 -2.93
CA TRP A 200 20.42 -2.89 -3.31
C TRP A 200 21.54 -2.03 -2.71
N VAL A 201 21.55 -2.03 -1.39
CA VAL A 201 22.66 -1.55 -0.56
C VAL A 201 23.91 -2.42 -0.78
N ARG A 202 24.76 -2.13 -1.78
CA ARG A 202 26.11 -2.72 -1.98
C ARG A 202 27.09 -1.65 -2.49
N GLU A 203 28.38 -1.78 -2.13
CA GLU A 203 29.45 -0.85 -2.54
C GLU A 203 29.45 -0.57 -4.05
N PHE A 204 29.23 0.71 -4.43
CA PHE A 204 29.54 1.22 -5.77
C PHE A 204 30.97 1.79 -5.76
N ARG A 205 31.82 1.35 -6.70
CA ARG A 205 33.22 1.80 -6.85
C ARG A 205 33.47 2.83 -7.94
N ASN A 206 32.44 3.50 -8.44
CA ASN A 206 32.59 4.42 -9.56
C ASN A 206 32.15 5.84 -9.19
N ASP A 207 32.86 6.81 -9.78
CA ASP A 207 32.75 8.27 -9.62
C ASP A 207 31.41 8.84 -10.12
N PHE A 208 30.27 8.38 -9.59
CA PHE A 208 28.94 8.92 -9.88
C PHE A 208 28.40 9.68 -8.68
N GLY A 209 27.62 10.75 -8.92
CA GLY A 209 27.11 11.68 -7.90
C GLY A 209 26.16 11.10 -6.85
N ALA A 210 25.98 9.78 -6.79
CA ALA A 210 25.16 9.11 -5.80
C ALA A 210 25.88 9.04 -4.43
N ARG A 211 25.22 9.49 -3.37
CA ARG A 211 25.69 9.35 -1.98
C ARG A 211 24.82 8.32 -1.24
N GLY A 212 25.39 7.22 -0.73
CA GLY A 212 24.63 6.18 -0.02
C GLY A 212 25.33 4.83 0.13
N SER A 213 24.60 3.82 0.62
CA SER A 213 25.06 2.69 1.44
C SER A 213 26.13 1.68 0.94
N PHE A 214 26.98 1.21 1.88
CA PHE A 214 28.20 0.41 1.70
C PHE A 214 28.26 -0.90 2.52
N ALA A 215 27.45 -1.92 2.18
CA ALA A 215 27.67 -3.29 2.67
C ALA A 215 28.42 -4.13 1.63
N GLN A 216 29.54 -4.76 2.02
CA GLN A 216 30.43 -5.48 1.09
C GLN A 216 29.97 -6.91 0.73
N PHE A 217 28.97 -7.46 1.42
CA PHE A 217 28.55 -8.84 1.25
C PHE A 217 27.03 -9.01 1.28
N LYS A 218 26.54 -10.12 0.73
CA LYS A 218 25.15 -10.57 0.90
C LYS A 218 24.88 -10.79 2.39
N GLY A 219 24.19 -9.85 3.03
CA GLY A 219 23.78 -9.93 4.44
C GLY A 219 22.41 -10.58 4.60
N ALA A 220 22.07 -10.94 5.84
CA ALA A 220 20.67 -11.13 6.21
C ALA A 220 19.94 -9.78 6.07
N SER A 221 18.63 -9.81 5.80
CA SER A 221 17.82 -8.59 5.86
C SER A 221 18.02 -7.94 7.23
N SER A 222 18.44 -6.68 7.26
CA SER A 222 18.68 -5.89 8.47
C SER A 222 18.26 -4.46 8.16
N PRO A 223 17.71 -3.71 9.13
CA PRO A 223 17.58 -2.26 8.99
C PRO A 223 19.01 -1.74 8.83
N SER A 224 19.34 -1.23 7.64
CA SER A 224 20.71 -0.85 7.35
C SER A 224 21.01 0.55 7.93
N THR A 225 22.23 0.77 8.44
CA THR A 225 22.66 2.03 9.11
C THR A 225 23.03 3.16 8.13
N TYR A 226 22.38 3.23 6.97
CA TYR A 226 22.76 4.15 5.90
C TYR A 226 21.61 5.08 5.57
N GLY A 227 21.93 6.34 5.26
CA GLY A 227 20.92 7.32 4.86
C GLY A 227 20.31 6.99 3.50
N TYR A 228 19.23 7.70 3.18
CA TYR A 228 18.65 7.74 1.85
C TYR A 228 19.71 8.11 0.80
N MET A 229 19.54 7.60 -0.41
CA MET A 229 20.30 8.00 -1.58
C MET A 229 19.70 9.26 -2.21
N GLU A 230 20.50 10.00 -2.96
CA GLU A 230 20.05 11.17 -3.71
C GLU A 230 20.50 11.10 -5.17
N TRP A 231 19.60 11.50 -6.08
CA TRP A 231 19.89 11.73 -7.50
C TRP A 231 19.33 13.07 -7.95
N SER A 232 19.99 13.69 -8.92
CA SER A 232 19.44 14.86 -9.59
C SER A 232 18.10 14.52 -10.25
N TYR A 233 17.22 15.51 -10.47
CA TYR A 233 15.99 15.29 -11.21
C TYR A 233 16.24 14.75 -12.63
N GLU A 234 17.31 15.17 -13.27
CA GLU A 234 17.71 14.66 -14.58
C GLU A 234 18.04 13.15 -14.51
N ASP A 235 18.95 12.75 -13.61
CA ASP A 235 19.33 11.34 -13.44
C ASP A 235 18.15 10.47 -13.00
N TRP A 236 17.28 11.00 -12.12
CA TRP A 236 16.08 10.31 -11.67
C TRP A 236 15.07 10.11 -12.80
N LEU A 237 14.83 11.11 -13.64
CA LEU A 237 13.92 10.97 -14.77
C LEU A 237 14.47 10.01 -15.82
N ASP A 238 15.78 10.01 -16.07
CA ASP A 238 16.44 9.08 -16.99
C ASP A 238 16.19 7.62 -16.58
N VAL A 239 16.54 7.27 -15.35
CA VAL A 239 16.32 5.90 -14.85
C VAL A 239 14.85 5.55 -14.63
N TRP A 240 13.99 6.50 -14.24
CA TRP A 240 12.56 6.23 -14.03
C TRP A 240 11.80 6.04 -15.34
N SER A 241 12.37 6.45 -16.48
CA SER A 241 11.83 6.21 -17.82
C SER A 241 11.91 4.73 -18.28
N LEU A 242 12.34 3.80 -17.42
CA LEU A 242 12.39 2.38 -17.75
C LEU A 242 11.03 1.84 -18.25
N PRO A 243 10.99 1.20 -19.44
CA PRO A 243 9.75 0.60 -19.97
C PRO A 243 9.19 -0.51 -19.09
N GLY A 244 7.86 -0.52 -18.98
CA GLY A 244 7.09 -1.46 -18.17
C GLY A 244 6.76 -2.79 -18.85
N ASP A 245 7.12 -3.00 -20.13
CA ASP A 245 6.72 -4.16 -20.92
C ASP A 245 7.08 -5.50 -20.26
N ASP A 246 8.33 -5.65 -19.84
CA ASP A 246 8.81 -6.86 -19.14
C ASP A 246 8.34 -6.94 -17.68
N TRP A 247 7.65 -5.89 -17.22
CA TRP A 247 7.24 -5.65 -15.82
C TRP A 247 5.72 -5.54 -15.68
N GLY A 248 4.97 -6.09 -16.64
CA GLY A 248 3.51 -6.21 -16.58
C GLY A 248 2.76 -4.90 -16.84
N GLN A 249 3.41 -3.93 -17.50
CA GLN A 249 2.83 -2.64 -17.90
C GLN A 249 3.27 -2.28 -19.33
N PRO A 250 2.88 -3.05 -20.35
CA PRO A 250 3.30 -2.81 -21.73
C PRO A 250 2.79 -1.46 -22.24
N GLY A 251 3.67 -0.70 -22.88
CA GLY A 251 3.35 0.64 -23.40
C GLY A 251 3.35 1.76 -22.34
N TYR A 252 3.92 1.52 -21.15
CA TYR A 252 4.02 2.52 -20.09
C TYR A 252 5.44 2.64 -19.50
N THR A 253 5.81 3.86 -19.13
CA THR A 253 7.07 4.27 -18.46
C THR A 253 6.77 5.05 -17.18
N TYR A 254 7.79 5.45 -16.41
CA TYR A 254 7.62 6.19 -15.16
C TYR A 254 6.68 5.49 -14.17
N ASN A 255 6.81 4.17 -14.11
CA ASN A 255 5.91 3.30 -13.37
C ASN A 255 6.13 3.46 -11.86
N ALA A 256 5.03 3.56 -11.11
CA ALA A 256 5.04 3.70 -9.66
C ALA A 256 3.91 2.91 -9.00
N VAL A 257 4.08 2.63 -7.72
CA VAL A 257 3.13 1.93 -6.87
C VAL A 257 3.00 2.68 -5.54
N LEU A 258 1.76 2.99 -5.17
CA LEU A 258 1.37 3.54 -3.88
C LEU A 258 0.83 2.40 -3.00
N ILE A 259 1.28 2.34 -1.75
CA ILE A 259 0.77 1.39 -0.73
C ILE A 259 0.57 2.19 0.56
N ALA A 260 -0.65 2.20 1.10
CA ALA A 260 -0.99 2.91 2.32
C ALA A 260 -2.18 2.27 3.06
N PRO A 261 -2.20 2.29 4.41
CA PRO A 261 -3.35 1.83 5.17
C PRO A 261 -4.50 2.83 4.99
N TRP A 262 -5.72 2.45 5.36
CA TRP A 262 -6.77 3.46 5.50
C TRP A 262 -6.47 4.36 6.69
N GLU A 263 -6.76 5.64 6.56
CA GLU A 263 -6.68 6.58 7.66
C GLU A 263 -7.96 6.45 8.50
N VAL A 264 -7.81 6.40 9.81
CA VAL A 264 -8.92 6.26 10.75
C VAL A 264 -8.78 7.33 11.82
N GLU A 265 -9.66 8.32 11.75
CA GLU A 265 -9.78 9.40 12.71
C GLU A 265 -10.97 9.11 13.63
N THR A 266 -10.85 9.49 14.90
CA THR A 266 -11.90 9.24 15.89
C THR A 266 -12.09 10.47 16.77
N GLU A 267 -13.31 10.97 16.78
CA GLU A 267 -13.76 12.06 17.65
C GLU A 267 -14.59 11.47 18.80
N ALA A 268 -14.15 11.73 20.03
CA ALA A 268 -14.82 11.34 21.25
C ALA A 268 -14.50 12.32 22.38
N PRO A 269 -15.29 12.41 23.46
CA PRO A 269 -14.93 13.18 24.63
C PRO A 269 -13.61 12.68 25.24
N GLU A 270 -12.74 13.62 25.64
CA GLU A 270 -11.49 13.28 26.35
C GLU A 270 -11.76 12.67 27.74
N THR A 271 -12.90 13.01 28.35
CA THR A 271 -13.30 12.55 29.69
C THR A 271 -14.79 12.29 29.77
N VAL A 272 -15.16 11.20 30.43
CA VAL A 272 -16.55 10.81 30.72
C VAL A 272 -16.65 10.26 32.14
N GLY A 273 -17.85 10.24 32.73
CA GLY A 273 -18.12 9.62 34.02
C GLY A 273 -18.31 8.11 33.93
N VAL A 274 -18.15 7.42 35.06
CA VAL A 274 -18.50 6.00 35.19
C VAL A 274 -19.97 5.76 34.78
N GLY A 275 -20.17 4.83 33.84
CA GLY A 275 -21.51 4.52 33.31
C GLY A 275 -22.14 5.63 32.46
N GLU A 276 -21.41 6.70 32.14
CA GLU A 276 -21.89 7.77 31.25
C GLU A 276 -22.05 7.25 29.82
N THR A 277 -23.10 7.72 29.15
CA THR A 277 -23.34 7.48 27.71
C THR A 277 -22.92 8.70 26.90
N PHE A 278 -22.17 8.47 25.83
CA PHE A 278 -21.61 9.51 24.96
C PHE A 278 -21.49 9.03 23.51
N GLU A 279 -21.16 9.93 22.60
CA GLU A 279 -21.00 9.64 21.18
C GLU A 279 -19.52 9.51 20.79
N VAL A 280 -19.24 8.53 19.93
CA VAL A 280 -17.95 8.33 19.26
C VAL A 280 -18.18 8.38 17.77
N THR A 281 -17.60 9.36 17.09
CA THR A 281 -17.65 9.49 15.64
C THR A 281 -16.33 9.03 15.03
N ALA A 282 -16.41 8.11 14.10
CA ALA A 282 -15.26 7.57 13.38
C ALA A 282 -15.32 7.97 11.91
N THR A 283 -14.25 8.60 11.42
CA THR A 283 -14.06 8.94 10.02
C THR A 283 -12.96 8.08 9.44
N VAL A 284 -13.28 7.39 8.35
CA VAL A 284 -12.37 6.49 7.65
C VAL A 284 -12.14 7.01 6.24
N THR A 285 -10.88 7.18 5.88
CA THR A 285 -10.45 7.60 4.54
C THR A 285 -9.71 6.45 3.86
N TYR A 286 -10.12 6.11 2.63
CA TYR A 286 -9.36 5.19 1.77
C TYR A 286 -8.41 6.03 0.90
N PRO A 287 -7.12 6.18 1.27
CA PRO A 287 -6.25 7.14 0.61
C PRO A 287 -5.93 6.71 -0.83
N CYS A 288 -6.03 7.67 -1.75
CA CYS A 288 -5.56 7.54 -3.12
C CYS A 288 -5.29 8.93 -3.67
N LEU A 289 -4.02 9.26 -3.87
CA LEU A 289 -3.61 10.55 -4.39
C LEU A 289 -3.47 10.48 -5.91
N ALA A 290 -3.90 11.54 -6.59
CA ALA A 290 -3.76 11.63 -8.04
C ALA A 290 -2.29 11.49 -8.47
N PRO A 291 -2.01 10.81 -9.60
CA PRO A 291 -2.93 10.30 -10.60
C PRO A 291 -3.29 8.81 -10.40
N PHE A 292 -2.98 8.21 -9.26
CA PHE A 292 -3.44 6.85 -8.95
C PHE A 292 -4.97 6.78 -9.02
N ALA A 293 -5.51 5.65 -9.49
CA ALA A 293 -6.94 5.42 -9.70
C ALA A 293 -7.65 6.43 -10.64
N ALA A 294 -6.91 7.17 -11.47
CA ALA A 294 -7.47 8.13 -12.41
C ALA A 294 -7.55 7.56 -13.85
N GLY A 295 -8.58 7.97 -14.59
CA GLY A 295 -8.77 7.57 -15.99
C GLY A 295 -8.96 6.07 -16.13
N ASP A 296 -8.11 5.43 -16.93
CA ASP A 296 -8.14 3.98 -17.19
C ASP A 296 -7.34 3.15 -16.17
N TRP A 297 -6.71 3.80 -15.17
CA TRP A 297 -5.96 3.09 -14.14
C TRP A 297 -6.88 2.44 -13.10
N PRO A 298 -6.54 1.24 -12.60
CA PRO A 298 -7.40 0.53 -11.66
C PRO A 298 -7.71 1.33 -10.39
N ALA A 299 -9.01 1.52 -10.13
CA ALA A 299 -9.48 2.30 -8.99
C ALA A 299 -9.82 1.48 -7.75
N PHE A 300 -9.83 0.14 -7.85
CA PHE A 300 -10.07 -0.81 -6.76
C PHE A 300 -11.10 -0.34 -5.72
N PRO A 301 -12.36 -0.07 -6.11
CA PRO A 301 -13.39 0.37 -5.16
C PRO A 301 -13.59 -0.70 -4.08
N ALA A 302 -13.67 -0.26 -2.83
CA ALA A 302 -13.84 -1.15 -1.69
C ALA A 302 -15.33 -1.41 -1.46
N SER A 303 -15.75 -2.64 -1.75
CA SER A 303 -17.12 -3.11 -1.53
C SER A 303 -17.32 -3.64 -0.11
N ALA A 304 -18.58 -3.78 0.33
CA ALA A 304 -18.92 -4.24 1.68
C ALA A 304 -18.14 -3.51 2.78
N THR A 305 -17.91 -2.21 2.58
CA THR A 305 -17.14 -1.37 3.49
C THR A 305 -17.87 -1.26 4.82
N THR A 306 -17.14 -1.41 5.92
CA THR A 306 -17.62 -1.27 7.28
C THR A 306 -16.70 -0.38 8.11
N ILE A 307 -17.28 0.26 9.13
CA ILE A 307 -16.56 0.91 10.22
C ILE A 307 -16.96 0.17 11.51
N ALA A 308 -15.99 -0.42 12.19
CA ALA A 308 -16.21 -1.26 13.37
C ALA A 308 -15.48 -0.69 14.60
N LEU A 309 -16.20 -0.60 15.72
CA LEU A 309 -15.72 -0.17 17.01
C LEU A 309 -15.30 -1.39 17.86
N SER A 310 -14.12 -1.32 18.45
CA SER A 310 -13.61 -2.26 19.44
C SER A 310 -13.61 -1.59 20.80
N LEU A 311 -14.41 -2.13 21.72
CA LEU A 311 -14.62 -1.55 23.05
C LEU A 311 -13.75 -2.25 24.11
N PRO A 312 -13.34 -1.52 25.17
CA PRO A 312 -12.78 -2.14 26.37
C PRO A 312 -13.77 -3.10 27.05
N ASP A 313 -13.23 -4.01 27.85
CA ASP A 313 -14.05 -4.91 28.66
C ASP A 313 -15.01 -4.14 29.58
N GLY A 314 -16.27 -4.56 29.63
CA GLY A 314 -17.31 -3.95 30.49
C GLY A 314 -18.01 -2.72 29.90
N TRP A 315 -17.56 -2.22 28.75
CA TRP A 315 -18.21 -1.14 28.01
C TRP A 315 -19.29 -1.70 27.07
N SER A 316 -20.21 -0.85 26.61
CA SER A 316 -21.27 -1.26 25.67
C SER A 316 -21.59 -0.21 24.63
N VAL A 317 -22.10 -0.63 23.48
CA VAL A 317 -22.64 0.25 22.43
C VAL A 317 -24.14 0.03 22.30
N GLU A 318 -24.89 1.11 22.03
CA GLU A 318 -26.29 0.99 21.64
C GLU A 318 -26.40 0.45 20.20
N GLY A 319 -27.01 -0.72 20.04
CA GLY A 319 -27.16 -1.35 18.73
C GLY A 319 -25.94 -2.17 18.32
N ALA A 320 -25.44 -1.94 17.10
CA ALA A 320 -24.31 -2.68 16.55
C ALA A 320 -23.01 -1.88 16.72
N ALA A 321 -21.93 -2.57 17.09
CA ALA A 321 -20.58 -2.01 17.10
C ALA A 321 -19.97 -1.89 15.68
N GLU A 322 -20.76 -2.11 14.64
CA GLU A 322 -20.32 -2.10 13.25
C GLU A 322 -21.37 -1.40 12.39
N ALA A 323 -20.94 -0.41 11.62
CA ALA A 323 -21.75 0.31 10.65
C ALA A 323 -21.40 -0.13 9.23
N ALA A 324 -22.42 -0.50 8.45
CA ALA A 324 -22.26 -0.82 7.04
C ALA A 324 -22.29 0.46 6.19
N ILE A 325 -21.22 0.72 5.45
CA ILE A 325 -21.05 1.89 4.58
C ILE A 325 -21.41 1.54 3.12
N GLY A 326 -21.16 0.30 2.70
CA GLY A 326 -21.45 -0.15 1.34
C GLY A 326 -20.21 -0.08 0.44
N VAL A 327 -20.17 0.84 -0.51
CA VAL A 327 -19.03 0.98 -1.44
C VAL A 327 -18.30 2.28 -1.16
N LEU A 328 -17.00 2.18 -0.86
CA LEU A 328 -16.11 3.33 -0.70
C LEU A 328 -15.14 3.40 -1.89
N GLN A 329 -15.11 4.53 -2.57
CA GLN A 329 -14.19 4.76 -3.68
C GLN A 329 -12.79 5.08 -3.14
N ALA A 330 -11.76 4.75 -3.92
CA ALA A 330 -10.40 5.23 -3.64
C ALA A 330 -10.38 6.77 -3.59
N GLY A 331 -9.71 7.33 -2.59
CA GLY A 331 -9.66 8.77 -2.30
C GLY A 331 -10.89 9.33 -1.57
N ALA A 332 -11.89 8.50 -1.25
CA ALA A 332 -13.09 8.94 -0.52
C ALA A 332 -13.01 8.62 0.98
N SER A 333 -13.84 9.33 1.74
CA SER A 333 -14.03 9.12 3.17
C SER A 333 -15.48 8.75 3.49
N ALA A 334 -15.68 8.05 4.60
CA ALA A 334 -16.98 7.76 5.18
C ALA A 334 -16.94 7.92 6.70
N GLU A 335 -18.11 8.17 7.29
CA GLU A 335 -18.24 8.43 8.73
C GLU A 335 -19.33 7.54 9.33
N ALA A 336 -19.13 7.14 10.58
CA ALA A 336 -20.15 6.50 11.41
C ALA A 336 -20.07 6.98 12.86
N THR A 337 -21.22 7.21 13.48
CA THR A 337 -21.34 7.59 14.90
C THR A 337 -21.94 6.45 15.71
N PHE A 338 -21.33 6.18 16.86
CA PHE A 338 -21.72 5.14 17.80
C PHE A 338 -22.06 5.77 19.15
N THR A 339 -23.17 5.34 19.75
CA THR A 339 -23.52 5.70 21.12
C THR A 339 -22.95 4.67 22.08
N VAL A 340 -21.99 5.07 22.91
CA VAL A 340 -21.21 4.19 23.79
C VAL A 340 -21.51 4.52 25.24
N THR A 341 -21.56 3.50 26.10
CA THR A 341 -21.67 3.64 27.56
C THR A 341 -20.38 3.14 28.20
N ALA A 342 -19.75 4.01 29.01
CA ALA A 342 -18.54 3.71 29.75
C ALA A 342 -18.74 2.57 30.77
N GLY A 343 -17.66 1.84 31.06
CA GLY A 343 -17.64 0.80 32.07
C GLY A 343 -17.82 1.33 33.50
N ALA A 344 -17.78 0.41 34.47
CA ALA A 344 -17.94 0.70 35.89
C ALA A 344 -16.66 1.20 36.59
N ASP A 345 -15.52 1.15 35.90
CA ASP A 345 -14.20 1.40 36.47
C ASP A 345 -13.64 2.74 35.97
N ALA A 346 -13.03 3.52 36.88
CA ALA A 346 -12.30 4.73 36.54
C ALA A 346 -10.88 4.41 36.01
N GLY A 347 -10.36 5.26 35.13
CA GLY A 347 -9.04 5.09 34.51
C GLY A 347 -9.01 5.50 33.04
N ASP A 348 -7.88 5.24 32.37
CA ASP A 348 -7.72 5.51 30.95
C ASP A 348 -8.02 4.26 30.13
N PHE A 349 -8.92 4.37 29.15
CA PHE A 349 -9.34 3.25 28.32
C PHE A 349 -9.17 3.59 26.84
N ALA A 350 -8.63 2.63 26.07
CA ALA A 350 -8.47 2.77 24.63
C ALA A 350 -9.67 2.15 23.89
N LEU A 351 -10.33 2.94 23.03
CA LEU A 351 -11.32 2.46 22.08
C LEU A 351 -10.64 2.32 20.72
N GLY A 352 -10.75 1.14 20.11
CA GLY A 352 -10.24 0.90 18.77
C GLY A 352 -11.31 1.14 17.71
N VAL A 353 -10.91 1.63 16.55
CA VAL A 353 -11.78 1.73 15.37
C VAL A 353 -11.07 1.05 14.21
N THR A 354 -11.80 0.28 13.40
CA THR A 354 -11.28 -0.33 12.18
C THR A 354 -12.21 -0.02 11.02
N GLY A 355 -11.66 0.60 9.97
CA GLY A 355 -12.31 0.74 8.68
C GLY A 355 -11.79 -0.33 7.73
N SER A 356 -12.68 -1.06 7.06
CA SER A 356 -12.27 -2.08 6.09
C SER A 356 -13.27 -2.28 4.97
N GLY A 357 -12.80 -2.80 3.83
CA GLY A 357 -13.65 -3.18 2.70
C GLY A 357 -12.96 -4.17 1.77
N LEU A 358 -13.77 -4.86 0.96
CA LEU A 358 -13.34 -5.87 0.01
C LEU A 358 -12.98 -5.23 -1.33
N VAL A 359 -11.73 -5.39 -1.74
CA VAL A 359 -11.28 -5.08 -3.10
C VAL A 359 -11.12 -6.35 -3.91
N SER A 360 -11.33 -6.24 -5.21
CA SER A 360 -11.11 -7.35 -6.14
C SER A 360 -10.35 -6.87 -7.36
N GLY A 361 -9.58 -7.78 -7.93
CA GLY A 361 -8.81 -7.54 -9.14
C GLY A 361 -8.42 -8.86 -9.80
N SER A 362 -7.63 -8.73 -10.86
CA SER A 362 -7.06 -9.87 -11.57
C SER A 362 -5.62 -9.58 -11.94
N LEU A 363 -4.84 -10.65 -12.06
CA LEU A 363 -3.47 -10.61 -12.54
C LEU A 363 -3.31 -11.54 -13.71
N GLU A 364 -2.53 -11.08 -14.69
CA GLU A 364 -2.22 -11.87 -15.88
C GLU A 364 -1.21 -12.98 -15.59
N GLU A 365 -1.12 -13.93 -16.53
CA GLU A 365 -0.11 -14.99 -16.50
C GLU A 365 1.27 -14.39 -16.77
N ARG A 366 2.26 -14.84 -16.01
CA ARG A 366 3.64 -14.40 -16.10
C ARG A 366 4.61 -15.55 -15.86
N ALA A 367 5.12 -16.12 -16.94
CA ALA A 367 6.04 -17.26 -16.90
C ALA A 367 5.47 -18.43 -16.07
N GLN A 368 6.08 -18.78 -14.93
CA GLN A 368 5.58 -19.85 -14.05
C GLN A 368 4.39 -19.45 -13.18
N PHE A 369 4.04 -18.17 -13.14
CA PHE A 369 2.95 -17.66 -12.33
C PHE A 369 1.65 -17.61 -13.16
N PRO A 370 0.62 -18.39 -12.82
CA PRO A 370 -0.62 -18.39 -13.59
C PRO A 370 -1.39 -17.09 -13.38
N ALA A 371 -2.27 -16.78 -14.33
CA ALA A 371 -3.29 -15.74 -14.15
C ALA A 371 -4.28 -16.15 -13.06
N TYR A 372 -4.78 -15.17 -12.29
CA TYR A 372 -5.81 -15.42 -11.29
C TYR A 372 -6.59 -14.15 -10.94
N ASP A 373 -7.84 -14.35 -10.53
CA ASP A 373 -8.66 -13.34 -9.88
C ASP A 373 -8.47 -13.42 -8.37
N TYR A 374 -8.60 -12.29 -7.68
CA TYR A 374 -8.46 -12.23 -6.23
C TYR A 374 -9.49 -11.29 -5.59
N ALA A 375 -9.73 -11.51 -4.30
CA ALA A 375 -10.46 -10.62 -3.45
C ALA A 375 -9.78 -10.55 -2.07
N ASP A 376 -9.54 -9.35 -1.59
CA ASP A 376 -8.88 -9.12 -0.31
C ASP A 376 -9.64 -8.10 0.53
N LEU A 377 -9.53 -8.25 1.85
CA LEU A 377 -10.01 -7.27 2.81
C LEU A 377 -8.88 -6.28 3.10
N ILE A 378 -9.03 -5.04 2.65
CA ILE A 378 -8.08 -3.95 2.91
C ILE A 378 -8.66 -3.01 3.96
N GLY A 379 -7.79 -2.26 4.63
CA GLY A 379 -8.27 -1.30 5.63
C GLY A 379 -7.18 -0.67 6.48
N GLY A 380 -7.64 -0.10 7.59
CA GLY A 380 -6.82 0.59 8.58
C GLY A 380 -7.50 0.58 9.94
N SER A 381 -6.71 0.87 10.98
CA SER A 381 -7.19 0.91 12.36
C SER A 381 -6.61 2.12 13.07
N GLY A 382 -7.42 2.73 13.93
CA GLY A 382 -7.05 3.83 14.82
C GLY A 382 -7.50 3.53 16.24
N ALA A 383 -7.06 4.33 17.20
CA ALA A 383 -7.56 4.25 18.56
C ALA A 383 -7.59 5.63 19.23
N VAL A 384 -8.56 5.83 20.12
CA VAL A 384 -8.66 7.02 20.97
C VAL A 384 -8.63 6.59 22.43
N THR A 385 -7.95 7.37 23.28
CA THR A 385 -7.94 7.14 24.73
C THR A 385 -8.94 8.08 25.40
N ILE A 386 -9.78 7.52 26.27
CA ILE A 386 -10.80 8.25 27.02
C ILE A 386 -10.53 8.05 28.51
N ALA A 387 -10.51 9.15 29.27
CA ALA A 387 -10.41 9.11 30.72
C ALA A 387 -11.80 8.94 31.34
N VAL A 388 -11.98 7.92 32.20
CA VAL A 388 -13.20 7.69 32.97
C VAL A 388 -13.00 8.19 34.39
N ALA A 389 -13.82 9.16 34.80
CA ALA A 389 -13.80 9.77 36.13
C ALA A 389 -14.95 9.25 37.01
N ASP A 390 -14.73 9.24 38.33
CA ASP A 390 -15.69 8.80 39.36
C ASP A 390 -16.96 9.66 39.46
#